data_AF-A0A7Y6YTB5-F1
#
_entry.id   AF-A0A7Y6YTB5-F1
#
_cell.length_a   1.000
_cell.length_b   1.000
_cell.length_c   1.000
_cell.angle_alpha   90.00
_cell.angle_beta   90.00
_cell.angle_gamma   90.00
#
_symmetry.space_group_name_H-M   'P 1'
#
loop_
_entity.id
_entity.type
_entity.pdbx_description
1 polymer ?
#
loop_
_entity_poly.entity_id
_entity_poly.type
_entity_poly.pdbx_seq_one_letter_code
_entity_poly.pdbx_strand_id
1 'polypeptide(L)'
;MKPLSLLYSLCLGLFLTWHAQASESCKIINSFSGLIFDAGAFVGATDMEAHLDRALTYGVEKAVLFPHPDAQGGNHPIELEETFPDLVVRGNAPWSNASAVIWPEPISKSMFGHLETELARFPDRNYLLGHVSRFNLKTLERWLKTYPNLWIGFGKPEIDQMVENCGQGALSKLMRAASNRVVFASYGKAEGWENYKWTIRKLKKLAEYLSPTEADALLFKNAEELYKLSVNAP
;
A
#
# COMPACT_ATOMS: atom_id res chain seq x y z
N MET A 1 66.51 -16.00 31.71
CA MET A 1 66.26 -14.88 30.77
C MET A 1 65.80 -15.51 29.45
N LYS A 2 64.61 -15.36 28.87
CA LYS A 2 63.51 -14.38 28.91
C LYS A 2 62.15 -15.14 28.93
N PRO A 3 61.04 -14.61 29.47
CA PRO A 3 59.72 -15.18 29.23
C PRO A 3 59.08 -14.52 28.00
N LEU A 4 58.77 -15.32 26.97
CA LEU A 4 57.77 -15.01 25.95
C LEU A 4 56.40 -15.39 26.53
N SER A 5 55.70 -14.48 27.19
CA SER A 5 54.35 -14.77 27.69
C SER A 5 53.50 -13.53 27.94
N LEU A 6 53.50 -12.55 27.03
CA LEU A 6 52.72 -11.31 27.26
C LEU A 6 52.16 -10.63 26.01
N LEU A 7 52.00 -11.35 24.89
CA LEU A 7 51.49 -10.75 23.64
C LEU A 7 50.31 -11.48 22.98
N TYR A 8 49.73 -12.49 23.64
CA TYR A 8 48.55 -13.20 23.11
C TYR A 8 47.22 -12.88 23.80
N SER A 9 47.22 -12.11 24.90
CA SER A 9 45.98 -11.77 25.63
C SER A 9 45.36 -10.42 25.29
N LEU A 10 45.88 -9.68 24.30
CA LEU A 10 45.29 -8.38 23.92
C LEU A 10 44.38 -8.41 22.68
N CYS A 11 44.32 -9.51 21.94
CA CYS A 11 43.49 -9.61 20.72
C CYS A 11 42.13 -10.30 20.92
N LEU A 12 41.83 -10.84 22.11
CA LEU A 12 40.54 -11.48 22.39
C LEU A 12 39.51 -10.55 23.07
N GLY A 13 39.91 -9.34 23.48
CA GLY A 13 39.06 -8.45 24.28
C GLY A 13 38.31 -7.34 23.53
N LEU A 14 38.54 -7.18 22.22
CA LEU A 14 38.00 -6.04 21.44
C LEU A 14 36.96 -6.43 20.38
N PHE A 15 36.55 -7.70 20.31
CA PHE A 15 35.54 -8.18 19.35
C PHE A 15 34.15 -8.43 19.96
N LEU A 16 33.93 -8.13 21.24
CA LEU A 16 32.66 -8.44 21.94
C LEU A 16 31.80 -7.23 22.31
N THR A 17 32.09 -6.04 21.78
CA THR A 17 31.22 -4.86 21.94
C THR A 17 30.73 -4.30 20.60
N TRP A 18 30.57 -5.17 19.59
CA TRP A 18 29.43 -4.99 18.71
C TRP A 18 28.19 -5.37 19.53
N HIS A 19 27.67 -4.36 20.23
CA HIS A 19 26.27 -4.35 20.61
C HIS A 19 25.52 -4.52 19.28
N ALA A 20 25.16 -5.76 18.96
CA ALA A 20 23.90 -6.05 18.33
C ALA A 20 22.87 -5.37 19.22
N GLN A 21 22.59 -4.10 18.93
CA GLN A 21 21.39 -3.44 19.35
C GLN A 21 20.33 -4.30 18.68
N ALA A 22 19.87 -5.33 19.39
CA ALA A 22 18.70 -6.10 19.02
C ALA A 22 17.67 -5.03 18.71
N SER A 23 17.30 -4.89 17.43
CA SER A 23 16.25 -3.96 17.03
C SER A 23 15.13 -4.20 18.01
N GLU A 24 14.76 -3.19 18.79
CA GLU A 24 13.60 -3.27 19.68
C GLU A 24 12.50 -3.91 18.86
N SER A 25 12.19 -5.18 19.17
CA SER A 25 11.27 -5.94 18.35
C SER A 25 9.94 -5.20 18.45
N CYS A 26 9.41 -4.80 17.29
CA CYS A 26 8.16 -4.05 17.22
C CYS A 26 7.13 -4.69 18.15
N LYS A 27 6.65 -3.94 19.15
CA LYS A 27 5.64 -4.46 20.08
C LYS A 27 4.37 -4.75 19.29
N ILE A 28 3.96 -6.01 19.27
CA ILE A 28 2.64 -6.41 18.76
C ILE A 28 1.59 -5.85 19.71
N ILE A 29 0.66 -5.06 19.18
CA ILE A 29 -0.42 -4.42 19.94
C ILE A 29 -1.81 -4.87 19.48
N ASN A 30 -1.88 -5.62 18.38
CA ASN A 30 -3.11 -6.08 17.77
C ASN A 30 -2.93 -7.47 17.13
N SER A 31 -4.02 -8.22 17.01
CA SER A 31 -4.12 -9.43 16.19
C SER A 31 -5.16 -9.19 15.10
N PHE A 32 -4.71 -8.97 13.86
CA PHE A 32 -5.61 -8.65 12.76
C PHE A 32 -6.25 -9.90 12.16
N SER A 33 -7.57 -9.97 12.20
CA SER A 33 -8.40 -10.97 11.52
C SER A 33 -9.47 -10.33 10.60
N GLY A 34 -9.27 -9.06 10.24
CA GLY A 34 -10.20 -8.31 9.40
C GLY A 34 -10.01 -8.60 7.90
N LEU A 35 -10.86 -7.95 7.12
CA LEU A 35 -10.89 -8.07 5.66
C LEU A 35 -9.83 -7.17 5.02
N ILE A 36 -9.40 -7.52 3.80
CA ILE A 36 -8.48 -6.69 3.01
C ILE A 36 -9.16 -6.28 1.71
N PHE A 37 -9.12 -4.97 1.44
CA PHE A 37 -9.56 -4.36 0.20
C PHE A 37 -8.34 -3.71 -0.48
N ASP A 38 -7.90 -4.26 -1.63
CA ASP A 38 -6.96 -3.59 -2.52
C ASP A 38 -7.67 -2.48 -3.31
N ALA A 39 -7.45 -1.23 -2.92
CA ALA A 39 -8.10 -0.08 -3.52
C ALA A 39 -7.55 0.30 -4.90
N GLY A 40 -6.52 -0.36 -5.43
CA GLY A 40 -5.99 0.02 -6.72
C GLY A 40 -4.92 -0.90 -7.26
N ALA A 41 -5.35 -2.01 -7.86
CA ALA A 41 -4.49 -2.92 -8.61
C ALA A 41 -4.65 -2.68 -10.12
N PHE A 42 -3.59 -2.86 -10.91
CA PHE A 42 -3.77 -2.94 -12.37
C PHE A 42 -4.01 -4.38 -12.81
N VAL A 43 -4.76 -4.51 -13.90
CA VAL A 43 -4.95 -5.78 -14.59
C VAL A 43 -3.61 -6.26 -15.16
N GLY A 44 -3.26 -7.52 -14.90
CA GLY A 44 -2.07 -8.15 -15.47
C GLY A 44 -2.14 -8.30 -16.99
N ALA A 45 -1.00 -8.51 -17.64
CA ALA A 45 -0.97 -8.74 -19.08
C ALA A 45 -1.63 -10.08 -19.47
N THR A 46 -1.50 -11.10 -18.63
CA THR A 46 -2.08 -12.45 -18.77
C THR A 46 -2.53 -13.01 -17.41
N ASP A 47 -3.29 -14.12 -17.43
CA ASP A 47 -3.61 -14.98 -16.26
C ASP A 47 -4.27 -14.28 -15.07
N MET A 48 -5.08 -13.24 -15.33
CA MET A 48 -5.66 -12.42 -14.27
C MET A 48 -6.58 -13.22 -13.34
N GLU A 49 -7.37 -14.16 -13.87
CA GLU A 49 -8.23 -15.04 -13.07
C GLU A 49 -7.42 -15.83 -12.03
N ALA A 50 -6.30 -16.44 -12.43
CA ALA A 50 -5.43 -17.19 -11.52
C ALA A 50 -4.78 -16.28 -10.45
N HIS A 51 -4.53 -15.01 -10.77
CA HIS A 51 -4.06 -14.03 -9.79
C HIS A 51 -5.14 -13.61 -8.80
N LEU A 52 -6.38 -13.46 -9.26
CA LEU A 52 -7.55 -13.14 -8.43
C LEU A 52 -7.92 -14.30 -7.49
N ASP A 53 -7.93 -15.53 -7.99
CA ASP A 53 -8.10 -16.73 -7.15
C ASP A 53 -7.06 -16.79 -6.04
N ARG A 54 -5.78 -16.54 -6.39
CA ARG A 54 -4.71 -16.47 -5.39
C ARG A 54 -4.91 -15.34 -4.40
N ALA A 55 -5.41 -14.17 -4.82
CA ALA A 55 -5.70 -13.05 -3.93
C ALA A 55 -6.73 -13.43 -2.86
N LEU A 56 -7.82 -14.13 -3.23
CA LEU A 56 -8.79 -14.70 -2.29
C LEU A 56 -8.10 -15.63 -1.29
N THR A 57 -7.27 -16.57 -1.77
CA THR A 57 -6.55 -17.49 -0.85
C THR A 57 -5.60 -16.77 0.13
N TYR A 58 -5.18 -15.55 -0.17
CA TYR A 58 -4.34 -14.75 0.71
C TYR A 58 -5.14 -13.85 1.66
N GLY A 59 -6.47 -13.84 1.54
CA GLY A 59 -7.42 -13.10 2.38
C GLY A 59 -7.71 -11.69 1.88
N VAL A 60 -7.67 -11.48 0.57
CA VAL A 60 -8.17 -10.25 -0.07
C VAL A 60 -9.60 -10.49 -0.49
N GLU A 61 -10.50 -9.71 0.06
CA GLU A 61 -11.95 -9.85 -0.14
C GLU A 61 -12.45 -8.99 -1.28
N LYS A 62 -11.76 -7.88 -1.56
CA LYS A 62 -12.09 -6.99 -2.67
C LYS A 62 -10.86 -6.36 -3.28
N ALA A 63 -10.89 -6.16 -4.60
CA ALA A 63 -9.83 -5.54 -5.36
C ALA A 63 -10.44 -4.64 -6.44
N VAL A 64 -10.03 -3.37 -6.48
CA VAL A 64 -10.36 -2.48 -7.59
C VAL A 64 -9.35 -2.69 -8.71
N LEU A 65 -9.82 -3.11 -9.88
CA LEU A 65 -8.99 -3.40 -11.04
C LEU A 65 -9.02 -2.26 -12.07
N PHE A 66 -7.86 -1.66 -12.31
CA PHE A 66 -7.66 -0.63 -13.31
C PHE A 66 -7.06 -1.23 -14.59
N PRO A 67 -7.51 -0.79 -15.78
CA PRO A 67 -6.93 -1.27 -17.03
C PRO A 67 -5.44 -0.88 -17.12
N HIS A 68 -4.59 -1.83 -17.48
CA HIS A 68 -3.19 -1.56 -17.80
C HIS A 68 -3.06 -1.29 -19.32
N PRO A 69 -2.24 -0.31 -19.76
CA PRO A 69 -2.04 -0.01 -21.19
C PRO A 69 -1.60 -1.23 -22.02
N ASP A 70 -0.87 -2.14 -21.39
CA ASP A 70 -0.31 -3.34 -22.03
C ASP A 70 -1.14 -4.62 -21.78
N ALA A 71 -2.35 -4.52 -21.22
CA ALA A 71 -3.22 -5.69 -21.02
C ALA A 71 -3.62 -6.30 -22.37
N GLN A 72 -3.41 -7.61 -22.57
CA GLN A 72 -3.79 -8.31 -23.81
C GLN A 72 -5.00 -9.23 -23.61
N GLY A 73 -5.74 -9.42 -24.71
CA GLY A 73 -6.80 -10.41 -24.97
C GLY A 73 -7.52 -11.03 -23.77
N GLY A 74 -8.69 -10.50 -23.41
CA GLY A 74 -9.62 -11.10 -22.42
C GLY A 74 -9.41 -10.64 -20.98
N ASN A 75 -8.31 -9.95 -20.67
CA ASN A 75 -8.12 -9.32 -19.36
C ASN A 75 -8.74 -7.91 -19.36
N HIS A 76 -10.06 -7.86 -19.49
CA HIS A 76 -10.83 -6.62 -19.39
C HIS A 76 -11.49 -6.53 -18.01
N PRO A 77 -11.36 -5.40 -17.27
CA PRO A 77 -11.98 -5.25 -15.96
C PRO A 77 -13.48 -5.59 -15.91
N ILE A 78 -14.20 -5.41 -17.03
CA ILE A 78 -15.64 -5.72 -17.15
C ILE A 78 -15.87 -7.23 -17.07
N GLU A 79 -15.17 -8.01 -17.89
CA GLU A 79 -15.32 -9.48 -17.93
C GLU A 79 -14.91 -10.11 -16.59
N LEU A 80 -13.86 -9.58 -15.97
CA LEU A 80 -13.39 -10.04 -14.65
C LEU A 80 -14.36 -9.71 -13.50
N GLU A 81 -15.09 -8.59 -13.60
CA GLU A 81 -16.15 -8.25 -12.65
C GLU A 81 -17.34 -9.22 -12.80
N GLU A 82 -17.65 -9.69 -14.01
CA GLU A 82 -18.68 -10.71 -14.22
C GLU A 82 -18.26 -12.09 -13.68
N THR A 83 -16.99 -12.47 -13.83
CA THR A 83 -16.46 -13.75 -13.32
C THR A 83 -16.26 -13.75 -11.80
N PHE A 84 -15.84 -12.62 -11.22
CA PHE A 84 -15.53 -12.48 -9.81
C PHE A 84 -16.29 -11.31 -9.15
N PRO A 85 -17.64 -11.31 -9.16
CA PRO A 85 -18.45 -10.14 -8.78
C PRO A 85 -18.31 -9.73 -7.32
N ASP A 86 -17.96 -10.67 -6.44
CA ASP A 86 -17.76 -10.40 -5.02
C ASP A 86 -16.38 -9.78 -4.73
N LEU A 87 -15.39 -10.13 -5.56
CA LEU A 87 -13.99 -9.74 -5.39
C LEU A 87 -13.62 -8.51 -6.22
N VAL A 88 -14.12 -8.38 -7.45
CA VAL A 88 -13.65 -7.37 -8.39
C VAL A 88 -14.58 -6.18 -8.40
N VAL A 89 -13.99 -5.00 -8.30
CA VAL A 89 -14.63 -3.73 -8.60
C VAL A 89 -13.90 -3.13 -9.78
N ARG A 90 -14.64 -2.64 -10.78
CA ARG A 90 -14.01 -1.94 -11.88
C ARG A 90 -13.47 -0.58 -11.45
N GLY A 91 -12.16 -0.38 -11.65
CA GLY A 91 -11.50 0.91 -11.51
C GLY A 91 -11.65 1.78 -12.75
N ASN A 92 -11.69 3.09 -12.56
CA ASN A 92 -11.74 4.07 -13.62
C ASN A 92 -10.37 4.36 -14.24
N ALA A 93 -10.24 4.23 -15.56
CA ALA A 93 -9.25 5.01 -16.28
C ALA A 93 -9.55 6.53 -16.12
N PRO A 94 -8.57 7.44 -16.27
CA PRO A 94 -8.74 8.90 -16.12
C PRO A 94 -9.86 9.57 -16.98
N TRP A 95 -10.47 8.83 -17.91
CA TRP A 95 -11.52 9.27 -18.83
C TRP A 95 -12.90 8.64 -18.59
N SER A 96 -13.12 7.93 -17.48
CA SER A 96 -14.35 7.18 -17.18
C SER A 96 -15.09 7.70 -15.94
N ASN A 97 -16.39 7.38 -15.79
CA ASN A 97 -17.32 7.93 -14.80
C ASN A 97 -17.55 7.06 -13.52
N ALA A 98 -16.94 5.88 -13.38
CA ALA A 98 -17.07 4.96 -12.25
C ALA A 98 -15.95 5.07 -11.17
N SER A 99 -16.05 6.03 -10.23
CA SER A 99 -15.32 6.14 -8.94
C SER A 99 -13.77 5.99 -8.90
N ALA A 100 -13.11 7.01 -8.31
CA ALA A 100 -11.67 7.22 -8.11
C ALA A 100 -10.75 7.05 -9.34
N VAL A 101 -10.09 8.14 -9.76
CA VAL A 101 -9.04 8.10 -10.79
C VAL A 101 -7.70 7.78 -10.15
N ILE A 102 -7.02 6.72 -10.60
CA ILE A 102 -5.59 6.57 -10.33
C ILE A 102 -4.84 7.61 -11.15
N TRP A 103 -4.10 8.48 -10.46
CA TRP A 103 -3.27 9.44 -11.16
C TRP A 103 -2.14 8.73 -11.91
N PRO A 104 -1.89 9.07 -13.19
CA PRO A 104 -0.91 8.36 -14.01
C PRO A 104 0.47 8.36 -13.37
N GLU A 105 1.04 7.16 -13.23
CA GLU A 105 2.40 6.95 -12.74
C GLU A 105 3.36 6.69 -13.90
N PRO A 106 4.65 7.08 -13.80
CA PRO A 106 5.30 7.75 -12.68
C PRO A 106 5.07 9.28 -12.66
N ILE A 107 4.82 9.84 -11.48
CA ILE A 107 4.74 11.30 -11.30
C ILE A 107 6.15 11.86 -11.10
N SER A 108 6.56 12.75 -11.99
CA SER A 108 7.79 13.54 -11.83
C SER A 108 7.51 14.87 -11.11
N LYS A 109 8.55 15.52 -10.58
CA LYS A 109 8.41 16.82 -9.88
C LYS A 109 7.75 17.89 -10.76
N SER A 110 7.98 17.87 -12.07
CA SER A 110 7.36 18.81 -13.02
C SER A 110 5.85 18.58 -13.22
N MET A 111 5.34 17.42 -12.81
CA MET A 111 3.92 17.09 -12.89
C MET A 111 3.13 17.51 -11.64
N PHE A 112 3.79 18.01 -10.59
CA PHE A 112 3.11 18.38 -9.34
C PHE A 112 2.11 19.53 -9.53
N GLY A 113 2.49 20.58 -10.28
CA GLY A 113 1.58 21.69 -10.58
C GLY A 113 0.36 21.25 -11.40
N HIS A 114 0.53 20.25 -12.26
CA HIS A 114 -0.58 19.66 -13.02
C HIS A 114 -1.55 18.90 -12.11
N LEU A 115 -1.03 18.09 -11.19
CA LEU A 115 -1.84 17.40 -10.19
C LEU A 115 -2.63 18.39 -9.32
N GLU A 116 -1.99 19.45 -8.81
CA GLU A 116 -2.67 20.48 -8.01
C GLU A 116 -3.78 21.19 -8.80
N THR A 117 -3.50 21.53 -10.07
CA THR A 117 -4.49 22.16 -10.96
C THR A 117 -5.68 21.24 -11.21
N GLU A 118 -5.43 19.96 -11.45
CA GLU A 118 -6.49 18.97 -11.65
C GLU A 118 -7.35 18.81 -10.39
N LEU A 119 -6.73 18.60 -9.23
CA LEU A 119 -7.45 18.40 -7.97
C LEU A 119 -8.38 19.59 -7.66
N ALA A 120 -7.92 20.81 -7.94
CA ALA A 120 -8.71 22.03 -7.80
C ALA A 120 -9.83 22.15 -8.84
N ARG A 121 -9.59 21.67 -10.08
CA ARG A 121 -10.54 21.75 -11.18
C ARG A 121 -11.71 20.77 -11.02
N PHE A 122 -11.49 19.62 -10.40
CA PHE A 122 -12.50 18.56 -10.25
C PHE A 122 -12.70 18.14 -8.78
N PRO A 123 -13.24 19.03 -7.92
CA PRO A 123 -13.37 18.78 -6.49
C PRO A 123 -14.30 17.61 -6.15
N ASP A 124 -15.26 17.29 -7.02
CA ASP A 124 -16.22 16.19 -6.80
C ASP A 124 -15.69 14.82 -7.23
N ARG A 125 -14.49 14.76 -7.83
CA ARG A 125 -13.87 13.53 -8.30
C ARG A 125 -12.75 13.11 -7.36
N ASN A 126 -12.83 11.90 -6.83
CA ASN A 126 -11.75 11.30 -6.03
C ASN A 126 -10.54 10.95 -6.89
N TYR A 127 -9.34 11.18 -6.36
CA TYR A 127 -8.06 10.83 -6.95
C TYR A 127 -7.26 9.97 -5.98
N LEU A 128 -6.80 8.81 -6.44
CA LEU A 128 -5.97 7.90 -5.67
C LEU A 128 -4.51 8.05 -6.13
N LEU A 129 -3.64 8.50 -5.22
CA LEU A 129 -2.22 8.76 -5.46
C LEU A 129 -1.36 7.60 -4.93
N GLY A 130 -0.61 6.97 -5.82
CA GLY A 130 0.33 5.89 -5.51
C GLY A 130 1.78 6.34 -5.34
N HIS A 131 2.64 5.38 -5.01
CA HIS A 131 4.10 5.54 -4.88
C HIS A 131 4.53 6.78 -4.07
N VAL A 132 3.85 6.99 -2.95
CA VAL A 132 3.97 8.24 -2.18
C VAL A 132 5.33 8.42 -1.49
N SER A 133 6.14 7.36 -1.40
CA SER A 133 7.54 7.44 -0.98
C SER A 133 8.39 8.40 -1.82
N ARG A 134 7.96 8.73 -3.05
CA ARG A 134 8.64 9.68 -3.95
C ARG A 134 8.42 11.14 -3.58
N PHE A 135 7.48 11.44 -2.67
CA PHE A 135 7.08 12.79 -2.33
C PHE A 135 7.61 13.19 -0.96
N ASN A 136 7.79 14.50 -0.77
CA ASN A 136 8.08 15.02 0.55
C ASN A 136 6.83 14.93 1.43
N LEU A 137 6.97 14.36 2.63
CA LEU A 137 5.84 14.15 3.55
C LEU A 137 5.06 15.45 3.88
N LYS A 138 5.74 16.58 4.06
CA LYS A 138 5.07 17.87 4.32
C LYS A 138 4.23 18.32 3.12
N THR A 139 4.64 17.96 1.91
CA THR A 139 3.86 18.24 0.70
C THR A 139 2.60 17.40 0.66
N LEU A 140 2.69 16.09 0.96
CA LEU A 140 1.53 15.21 1.06
C LEU A 140 0.55 15.68 2.15
N GLU A 141 1.04 16.05 3.33
CA GLU A 141 0.20 16.59 4.40
C GLU A 141 -0.51 17.88 4.00
N ARG A 142 0.20 18.80 3.30
CA ARG A 142 -0.41 20.02 2.75
C ARG A 142 -1.51 19.68 1.74
N TRP A 143 -1.22 18.80 0.79
CA TRP A 143 -2.17 18.42 -0.25
C TRP A 143 -3.40 17.75 0.34
N LEU A 144 -3.24 16.83 1.29
CA LEU A 144 -4.39 16.19 1.96
C LEU A 144 -5.26 17.22 2.67
N LYS A 145 -4.67 18.22 3.34
CA LYS A 145 -5.44 19.30 3.98
C LYS A 145 -6.13 20.23 2.97
N THR A 146 -5.53 20.44 1.80
CA THR A 146 -6.00 21.40 0.80
C THR A 146 -7.04 20.79 -0.15
N TYR A 147 -6.89 19.51 -0.48
CA TYR A 147 -7.67 18.79 -1.50
C TYR A 147 -8.39 17.61 -0.85
N PRO A 148 -9.66 17.76 -0.42
CA PRO A 148 -10.44 16.69 0.21
C PRO A 148 -10.64 15.47 -0.68
N ASN A 149 -10.58 15.67 -2.00
CA ASN A 149 -10.71 14.65 -3.02
C ASN A 149 -9.42 13.86 -3.32
N LEU A 150 -8.31 14.21 -2.67
CA LEU A 150 -7.06 13.44 -2.75
C LEU A 150 -7.04 12.31 -1.71
N TRP A 151 -6.70 11.12 -2.18
CA TRP A 151 -6.51 9.90 -1.41
C TRP A 151 -5.09 9.36 -1.60
N ILE A 152 -4.55 8.70 -0.58
CA ILE A 152 -3.23 8.07 -0.62
C ILE A 152 -3.38 6.57 -0.65
N GLY A 153 -2.78 5.92 -1.66
CA GLY A 153 -2.65 4.47 -1.69
C GLY A 153 -1.22 4.06 -1.38
N PHE A 154 -1.05 3.16 -0.42
CA PHE A 154 0.25 2.58 -0.09
C PHE A 154 0.45 1.25 -0.82
N GLY A 155 1.50 1.22 -1.65
CA GLY A 155 1.95 0.03 -2.33
C GLY A 155 3.05 -0.70 -1.58
N LYS A 156 3.58 -1.75 -2.21
CA LYS A 156 4.61 -2.61 -1.61
C LYS A 156 5.82 -1.85 -1.02
N PRO A 157 6.45 -0.88 -1.71
CA PRO A 157 7.61 -0.18 -1.15
C PRO A 157 7.29 0.55 0.17
N GLU A 158 6.12 1.19 0.23
CA GLU A 158 5.67 1.89 1.42
C GLU A 158 5.34 0.91 2.55
N ILE A 159 4.66 -0.20 2.26
CA ILE A 159 4.35 -1.24 3.25
C ILE A 159 5.62 -1.87 3.82
N ASP A 160 6.61 -2.15 2.97
CA ASP A 160 7.90 -2.70 3.39
C ASP A 160 8.58 -1.77 4.43
N GLN A 161 8.65 -0.47 4.13
CA GLN A 161 9.21 0.53 5.03
C GLN A 161 8.40 0.69 6.32
N MET A 162 7.08 0.59 6.26
CA MET A 162 6.21 0.71 7.44
C MET A 162 6.38 -0.49 8.37
N VAL A 163 6.53 -1.70 7.83
CA VAL A 163 6.80 -2.89 8.64
C VAL A 163 8.14 -2.76 9.37
N GLU A 164 9.18 -2.27 8.69
CA GLU A 164 10.50 -2.05 9.30
C GLU A 164 10.47 -1.03 10.44
N ASN A 165 9.58 -0.05 10.36
CA ASN A 165 9.43 1.01 11.37
C ASN A 165 8.22 0.80 12.29
N CYS A 166 7.67 -0.41 12.38
CA CYS A 166 6.55 -0.74 13.27
C CYS A 166 5.32 0.18 13.08
N GLY A 167 5.00 0.57 11.85
CA GLY A 167 3.91 1.50 11.51
C GLY A 167 4.17 2.98 11.86
N GLN A 168 5.36 3.30 12.38
CA GLN A 168 5.75 4.67 12.72
C GLN A 168 6.21 5.47 11.49
N GLY A 169 6.37 6.79 11.66
CA GLY A 169 6.90 7.66 10.62
C GLY A 169 5.84 8.20 9.67
N ALA A 170 5.97 7.90 8.37
CA ALA A 170 5.12 8.48 7.32
C ALA A 170 3.66 8.02 7.45
N LEU A 171 3.43 6.74 7.75
CA LEU A 171 2.08 6.18 7.95
C LEU A 171 1.35 6.90 9.08
N SER A 172 1.90 6.89 10.30
CA SER A 172 1.24 7.52 11.46
C SER A 172 1.04 9.03 11.29
N LYS A 173 1.90 9.71 10.52
CA LYS A 173 1.71 11.14 10.18
C LYS A 173 0.57 11.34 9.17
N LEU A 174 0.52 10.55 8.10
CA LEU A 174 -0.53 10.64 7.09
C LEU A 174 -1.89 10.20 7.64
N MET A 175 -1.94 9.14 8.45
CA MET A 175 -3.16 8.74 9.15
C MET A 175 -3.64 9.80 10.13
N ARG A 176 -2.75 10.52 10.83
CA ARG A 176 -3.18 11.68 11.65
C ARG A 176 -3.67 12.87 10.82
N ALA A 177 -3.08 13.08 9.64
CA ALA A 177 -3.46 14.20 8.77
C ALA A 177 -4.79 13.98 8.03
N ALA A 178 -5.08 12.73 7.64
CA ALA A 178 -6.28 12.35 6.92
C ALA A 178 -6.59 10.86 7.11
N SER A 179 -6.98 10.45 8.31
CA SER A 179 -7.16 9.04 8.69
C SER A 179 -8.11 8.28 7.78
N ASN A 180 -9.13 8.95 7.25
CA ASN A 180 -10.15 8.38 6.40
C ASN A 180 -9.78 8.34 4.90
N ARG A 181 -8.59 8.84 4.51
CA ARG A 181 -8.20 8.97 3.08
C ARG A 181 -6.89 8.27 2.73
N VAL A 182 -6.60 7.21 3.45
CA VAL A 182 -5.39 6.41 3.31
C VAL A 182 -5.80 4.94 3.16
N VAL A 183 -5.37 4.30 2.08
CA VAL A 183 -5.80 2.93 1.71
C VAL A 183 -4.59 2.07 1.33
N PHE A 184 -4.75 0.75 1.39
CA PHE A 184 -3.87 -0.17 0.67
C PHE A 184 -4.21 -0.15 -0.83
N ALA A 185 -3.19 0.01 -1.68
CA ALA A 185 -3.35 -0.09 -3.13
C ALA A 185 -2.06 -0.67 -3.72
N SER A 186 -2.15 -1.82 -4.38
CA SER A 186 -0.95 -2.54 -4.82
C SER A 186 -0.27 -1.92 -6.04
N TYR A 187 -1.02 -1.18 -6.88
CA TYR A 187 -0.59 -0.60 -8.16
C TYR A 187 0.19 -1.59 -9.04
N GLY A 188 -0.20 -2.86 -8.99
CA GLY A 188 0.60 -3.97 -9.54
C GLY A 188 0.76 -3.90 -11.06
N LYS A 189 2.02 -3.87 -11.55
CA LYS A 189 2.35 -4.38 -12.89
C LYS A 189 2.34 -5.92 -12.87
N ALA A 190 2.58 -6.60 -14.00
CA ALA A 190 2.64 -8.08 -14.05
C ALA A 190 3.48 -8.70 -12.91
N GLU A 191 4.67 -8.13 -12.62
CA GLU A 191 5.57 -8.53 -11.52
C GLU A 191 4.99 -8.31 -10.11
N GLY A 192 4.02 -7.39 -9.99
CA GLY A 192 3.32 -7.07 -8.75
C GLY A 192 2.44 -8.21 -8.26
N TRP A 193 1.84 -8.96 -9.19
CA TRP A 193 0.95 -10.06 -8.87
C TRP A 193 1.69 -11.33 -8.44
N GLU A 194 2.88 -11.59 -8.99
CA GLU A 194 3.74 -12.71 -8.54
C GLU A 194 4.13 -12.57 -7.06
N ASN A 195 4.40 -11.33 -6.63
CA ASN A 195 4.84 -11.02 -5.27
C ASN A 195 3.69 -10.65 -4.33
N TYR A 196 2.44 -10.72 -4.82
CA TYR A 196 1.26 -10.23 -4.10
C TYR A 196 1.07 -10.91 -2.74
N LYS A 197 1.30 -12.24 -2.67
CA LYS A 197 1.30 -13.01 -1.41
C LYS A 197 2.16 -12.39 -0.32
N TRP A 198 3.37 -11.93 -0.70
CA TRP A 198 4.33 -11.37 0.24
C TRP A 198 3.90 -9.97 0.69
N THR A 199 3.32 -9.18 -0.21
CA THR A 199 2.71 -7.89 0.13
C THR A 199 1.58 -8.08 1.14
N ILE A 200 0.65 -9.00 0.89
CA ILE A 200 -0.47 -9.28 1.81
C ILE A 200 0.02 -9.79 3.17
N ARG A 201 1.03 -10.67 3.20
CA ARG A 201 1.66 -11.11 4.47
C ARG A 201 2.26 -9.95 5.25
N LYS A 202 2.94 -9.02 4.57
CA LYS A 202 3.51 -7.83 5.20
C LYS A 202 2.44 -6.84 5.66
N LEU A 203 1.34 -6.71 4.91
CA LEU A 203 0.20 -5.89 5.31
C LEU A 203 -0.46 -6.42 6.59
N LYS A 204 -0.67 -7.75 6.67
CA LYS A 204 -1.16 -8.41 7.90
C LYS A 204 -0.22 -8.19 9.07
N LYS A 205 1.10 -8.32 8.85
CA LYS A 205 2.12 -8.01 9.87
C LYS A 205 2.11 -6.54 10.29
N LEU A 206 1.93 -5.60 9.36
CA LEU A 206 1.82 -4.18 9.67
C LEU A 206 0.62 -3.90 10.58
N ALA A 207 -0.52 -4.55 10.32
CA ALA A 207 -1.73 -4.40 11.12
C ALA A 207 -1.56 -4.84 12.59
N GLU A 208 -0.59 -5.71 12.90
CA GLU A 208 -0.22 -6.08 14.28
C GLU A 208 0.38 -4.92 15.08
N TYR A 209 0.89 -3.89 14.40
CA TYR A 209 1.52 -2.70 14.98
C TYR A 209 0.59 -1.48 15.02
N LEU A 210 -0.62 -1.59 14.47
CA LEU A 210 -1.62 -0.53 14.41
C LEU A 210 -2.73 -0.80 15.42
N SER A 211 -3.40 0.26 15.88
CA SER A 211 -4.65 0.06 16.63
C SER A 211 -5.69 -0.64 15.74
N PRO A 212 -6.68 -1.35 16.31
CA PRO A 212 -7.71 -2.03 15.53
C PRO A 212 -8.41 -1.09 14.53
N THR A 213 -8.69 0.15 14.93
CA THR A 213 -9.32 1.16 14.08
C THR A 213 -8.41 1.61 12.93
N GLU A 214 -7.12 1.80 13.17
CA GLU A 214 -6.18 2.18 12.11
C GLU A 214 -5.95 1.03 11.12
N ALA A 215 -5.84 -0.20 11.62
CA ALA A 215 -5.75 -1.39 10.77
C ALA A 215 -7.00 -1.53 9.89
N ASP A 216 -8.19 -1.48 10.48
CA ASP A 216 -9.46 -1.59 9.75
C ASP A 216 -9.65 -0.45 8.73
N ALA A 217 -9.27 0.78 9.09
CA ALA A 217 -9.31 1.93 8.17
C ALA A 217 -8.37 1.73 6.97
N LEU A 218 -7.10 1.40 7.21
CA LEU A 218 -6.10 1.25 6.15
C LEU A 218 -6.39 0.05 5.25
N LEU A 219 -6.80 -1.08 5.83
CA LEU A 219 -6.94 -2.34 5.12
C LEU A 219 -8.31 -2.49 4.47
N PHE A 220 -9.34 -1.75 4.90
CA PHE A 220 -10.71 -2.00 4.44
C PHE A 220 -11.61 -0.75 4.37
N LYS A 221 -11.99 -0.15 5.50
CA LYS A 221 -13.11 0.81 5.55
C LYS A 221 -12.91 2.06 4.70
N ASN A 222 -11.67 2.55 4.60
CA ASN A 222 -11.40 3.72 3.76
C ASN A 222 -11.60 3.39 2.28
N ALA A 223 -11.32 2.16 1.84
CA ALA A 223 -11.57 1.76 0.46
C ALA A 223 -13.08 1.64 0.17
N GLU A 224 -13.88 1.15 1.12
CA GLU A 224 -15.35 1.20 1.01
C GLU A 224 -15.86 2.64 0.84
N GLU A 225 -15.35 3.58 1.63
CA GLU A 225 -15.70 5.00 1.55
C GLU A 225 -15.28 5.61 0.21
N LEU A 226 -14.04 5.34 -0.24
CA LEU A 226 -13.48 5.83 -1.51
C LEU A 226 -14.37 5.43 -2.70
N TYR A 227 -14.83 4.18 -2.72
CA TYR A 227 -15.60 3.62 -3.83
C TYR A 227 -17.12 3.67 -3.63
N LYS A 228 -17.60 4.10 -2.45
CA LYS A 228 -19.01 4.08 -2.04
C LYS A 228 -19.63 2.70 -2.17
N LEU A 229 -18.89 1.68 -1.75
CA LEU A 229 -19.30 0.28 -1.78
C LEU A 229 -19.57 -0.22 -0.37
N SER A 230 -20.55 -1.11 -0.25
CA SER A 230 -20.72 -1.93 0.94
C SER A 230 -20.21 -3.33 0.63
N VAL A 231 -19.21 -3.77 1.36
CA VAL A 231 -18.61 -5.10 1.24
C VAL A 231 -19.14 -5.92 2.39
N ASN A 232 -20.10 -6.77 2.09
CA ASN A 232 -20.57 -7.75 3.06
C ASN A 232 -19.57 -8.92 3.05
N ALA A 233 -18.97 -9.21 4.19
CA ALA A 233 -18.26 -10.48 4.36
C ALA A 233 -19.27 -11.63 4.17
N PRO A 234 -18.94 -12.70 3.43
CA PRO A 234 -19.75 -13.91 3.43
C PRO A 234 -19.84 -14.56 4.82
#